data_AF-A0A343JBE7-F1
#
_entry.id   AF-A0A343JBE7-F1
#
_cell.length_a   1.000
_cell.length_b   1.000
_cell.length_c   1.000
_cell.angle_alpha   90.00
_cell.angle_beta   90.00
_cell.angle_gamma   90.00
#
_symmetry.space_group_name_H-M   'P 1'
#
loop_
_entity.id
_entity.type
_entity.pdbx_description
1 polymer ?
#
loop_
_entity_poly.entity_id
_entity_poly.type
_entity_poly.pdbx_seq_one_letter_code
_entity_poly.pdbx_strand_id
1 'polypeptide(L)'
;MDFKAFEFLGKEVPSSISDIREAMDLLATSIDSAIDKVGEKVNTSFSNKDFKKVAELSINSQELNAISQKIQDYISQLDLIIDEKNIEEDIKDNSNEDNEKEIPNYSEYLVDSEIEHNLYEDLTHKRPCAIKIEGNRIDIKDWKSALLQTINYLAKKDPSMVRSFVDNPKMNGKKRIYFSRVNLPTMIAAREIKSANIYVETNLSANGIRNLLVKILNKYNIKLSDYKIYLKADYSDLHQ
;
A
#
# COMPACT_ATOMS: atom_id res chain seq x y z
N MET A 1 -10.34 21.85 8.12
CA MET A 1 -8.91 22.19 8.14
C MET A 1 -8.65 23.07 6.94
N ASP A 2 -7.86 24.14 7.06
CA ASP A 2 -7.51 24.98 5.92
C ASP A 2 -6.48 24.24 5.05
N PHE A 3 -6.86 23.89 3.82
CA PHE A 3 -6.06 23.08 2.91
C PHE A 3 -4.90 23.85 2.26
N LYS A 4 -4.86 25.17 2.43
CA LYS A 4 -3.76 26.01 1.94
C LYS A 4 -2.38 25.55 2.42
N ALA A 5 -2.29 24.97 3.62
CA ALA A 5 -1.04 24.42 4.14
C ALA A 5 -0.57 23.20 3.32
N PHE A 6 -1.49 22.34 2.89
CA PHE A 6 -1.16 21.21 2.02
C PHE A 6 -0.87 21.68 0.58
N GLU A 7 -1.61 22.65 0.04
CA GLU A 7 -1.28 23.24 -1.27
C GLU A 7 0.13 23.85 -1.28
N PHE A 8 0.52 24.52 -0.19
CA PHE A 8 1.88 25.01 0.02
C PHE A 8 2.91 23.87 -0.02
N LEU A 9 2.68 22.78 0.73
CA LEU A 9 3.57 21.61 0.69
C LEU A 9 3.64 21.01 -0.72
N GLY A 10 2.54 21.01 -1.49
CA GLY A 10 2.51 20.44 -2.83
C GLY A 10 3.38 21.23 -3.79
N LYS A 11 3.47 22.55 -3.59
CA LYS A 11 4.33 23.45 -4.36
C LYS A 11 5.78 23.30 -3.96
N GLU A 12 6.09 23.43 -2.68
CA GLU A 12 7.46 23.53 -2.18
C GLU A 12 8.16 22.18 -2.00
N VAL A 13 7.44 21.16 -1.50
CA VAL A 13 7.99 19.83 -1.13
C VAL A 13 7.04 18.69 -1.57
N PRO A 14 6.83 18.51 -2.88
CA PRO A 14 5.86 17.55 -3.42
C PRO A 14 6.07 16.09 -3.00
N SER A 15 7.31 15.65 -2.81
CA SER A 15 7.61 14.30 -2.29
C SER A 15 6.97 14.10 -0.92
N SER A 16 7.16 15.05 -0.01
CA SER A 16 6.60 15.02 1.35
C SER A 16 5.07 14.92 1.35
N ILE A 17 4.38 15.53 0.38
CA ILE A 17 2.92 15.42 0.30
C ILE A 17 2.46 14.01 -0.07
N SER A 18 3.22 13.35 -0.95
CA SER A 18 2.98 11.97 -1.34
C SER A 18 3.22 11.03 -0.17
N ASP A 19 4.29 11.24 0.59
CA ASP A 19 4.62 10.45 1.79
C ASP A 19 3.53 10.61 2.87
N ILE A 20 3.07 11.83 3.13
CA ILE A 20 1.97 12.10 4.06
C ILE A 20 0.71 11.34 3.60
N ARG A 21 0.35 11.45 2.32
CA ARG A 21 -0.80 10.76 1.75
C ARG A 21 -0.71 9.25 1.92
N GLU A 22 0.46 8.66 1.69
CA GLU A 22 0.70 7.23 1.85
C GLU A 22 0.66 6.76 3.31
N ALA A 23 1.20 7.56 4.24
CA ALA A 23 1.12 7.32 5.67
C ALA A 23 -0.34 7.37 6.18
N MET A 24 -1.12 8.33 5.68
CA MET A 24 -2.56 8.42 5.97
C MET A 24 -3.32 7.18 5.46
N ASP A 25 -3.02 6.69 4.26
CA ASP A 25 -3.64 5.46 3.73
C ASP A 25 -3.27 4.22 4.55
N LEU A 26 -2.02 4.14 5.04
CA LEU A 26 -1.60 3.07 5.95
C LEU A 26 -2.34 3.15 7.30
N LEU A 27 -2.52 4.34 7.85
CA LEU A 27 -3.28 4.55 9.09
C LEU A 27 -4.74 4.13 8.91
N ALA A 28 -5.41 4.59 7.86
CA ALA A 28 -6.80 4.21 7.57
C ALA A 28 -6.95 2.70 7.41
N THR A 29 -6.03 2.07 6.67
CA THR A 29 -5.98 0.60 6.50
C THR A 29 -5.85 -0.12 7.84
N SER A 30 -5.00 0.40 8.73
CA SER A 30 -4.76 -0.19 10.05
C SER A 30 -5.99 -0.06 10.96
N ILE A 31 -6.69 1.08 10.91
CA ILE A 31 -7.95 1.29 11.63
C ILE A 31 -9.03 0.33 11.11
N ASP A 32 -9.18 0.21 9.80
CA ASP A 32 -10.16 -0.70 9.19
C ASP A 32 -9.92 -2.16 9.57
N SER A 33 -8.66 -2.60 9.58
CA SER A 33 -8.26 -3.94 10.05
C SER A 33 -8.58 -4.14 11.54
N ALA A 34 -8.39 -3.11 12.37
CA ALA A 34 -8.77 -3.17 13.77
C ALA A 34 -10.29 -3.27 13.97
N ILE A 35 -11.08 -2.55 13.18
CA ILE A 35 -12.55 -2.63 13.17
C ILE A 35 -13.00 -4.05 12.79
N ASP A 36 -12.43 -4.64 11.74
CA ASP A 36 -12.73 -6.03 11.33
C ASP A 36 -12.51 -7.01 12.50
N LYS A 37 -11.39 -6.88 13.22
CA LYS A 37 -11.08 -7.71 14.42
C LYS A 37 -12.02 -7.45 15.59
N VAL A 38 -12.47 -6.20 15.79
CA VAL A 38 -13.50 -5.91 16.79
C VAL A 38 -14.82 -6.57 16.41
N GLY A 39 -15.16 -6.62 15.12
CA GLY A 39 -16.33 -7.35 14.60
C GLY A 39 -16.34 -8.83 14.98
N GLU A 40 -15.19 -9.52 14.94
CA GLU A 40 -15.07 -10.90 15.42
C GLU A 40 -15.41 -11.04 16.91
N LYS A 41 -14.98 -10.06 17.73
CA LYS A 41 -15.31 -10.00 19.16
C LYS A 41 -16.78 -9.69 19.41
N VAL A 42 -17.40 -8.86 18.57
CA VAL A 42 -18.85 -8.59 18.60
C VAL A 42 -19.60 -9.90 18.38
N ASN A 43 -19.27 -10.66 17.34
CA ASN A 43 -19.90 -11.95 17.05
C ASN A 43 -19.77 -12.92 18.23
N THR A 44 -18.57 -13.04 18.80
CA THR A 44 -18.31 -13.89 19.97
C THR A 44 -19.14 -13.48 21.19
N SER A 45 -19.21 -12.17 21.47
CA SER A 45 -19.97 -11.63 22.60
C SER A 45 -21.47 -11.84 22.41
N PHE A 46 -21.97 -11.70 21.17
CA PHE A 46 -23.35 -11.95 20.82
C PHE A 46 -23.73 -13.43 21.03
N SER A 47 -22.88 -14.37 20.59
CA SER A 47 -23.08 -15.81 20.86
C SER A 47 -23.14 -16.13 22.34
N ASN A 48 -22.36 -15.41 23.16
CA ASN A 48 -22.37 -15.52 24.63
C ASN A 48 -23.52 -14.75 25.30
N LYS A 49 -24.40 -14.10 24.53
CA LYS A 49 -25.51 -13.26 25.01
C LYS A 49 -25.05 -12.07 25.88
N ASP A 50 -23.79 -11.64 25.76
CA ASP A 50 -23.29 -10.43 26.40
C ASP A 50 -23.61 -9.20 25.55
N PHE A 51 -24.89 -8.82 25.56
CA PHE A 51 -25.39 -7.72 24.74
C PHE A 51 -24.84 -6.36 25.18
N LYS A 52 -24.46 -6.21 26.45
CA LYS A 52 -23.82 -4.98 26.93
C LYS A 52 -22.46 -4.80 26.25
N LYS A 53 -21.65 -5.86 26.18
CA LYS A 53 -20.36 -5.81 25.49
C LYS A 53 -20.52 -5.64 23.98
N VAL A 54 -21.52 -6.27 23.36
CA VAL A 54 -21.86 -6.05 21.94
C VAL A 54 -22.11 -4.56 21.67
N ALA A 55 -22.93 -3.91 22.49
CA ALA A 55 -23.25 -2.49 22.31
C ALA A 55 -22.01 -1.60 22.46
N GLU A 56 -21.21 -1.82 23.50
CA GLU A 56 -19.97 -1.08 23.74
C GLU A 56 -18.99 -1.18 22.57
N LEU A 57 -18.70 -2.40 22.10
CA LEU A 57 -17.78 -2.65 20.98
C LEU A 57 -18.31 -2.05 19.66
N SER A 58 -19.62 -2.08 19.45
CA SER A 58 -20.24 -1.52 18.25
C SER A 58 -20.13 0.02 18.22
N ILE A 59 -20.37 0.69 19.34
CA ILE A 59 -20.25 2.16 19.44
C ILE A 59 -18.83 2.61 19.13
N ASN A 60 -17.83 2.00 19.78
CA ASN A 60 -16.42 2.33 19.52
C ASN A 60 -16.00 2.04 18.08
N SER A 61 -16.54 0.98 17.46
CA SER A 61 -16.31 0.68 16.05
C SER A 61 -16.88 1.75 15.12
N GLN A 62 -18.04 2.33 15.46
CA GLN A 62 -18.63 3.44 14.71
C GLN A 62 -17.76 4.70 14.80
N GLU A 63 -17.23 5.03 15.98
CA GLU A 63 -16.32 6.16 16.16
C GLU A 63 -15.02 5.99 15.36
N LEU A 64 -14.41 4.80 15.43
CA LEU A 64 -13.22 4.48 14.63
C LEU A 64 -13.51 4.55 13.12
N ASN A 65 -14.66 4.07 12.67
CA ASN A 65 -15.06 4.16 11.27
C ASN A 65 -15.21 5.63 10.83
N ALA A 66 -15.79 6.50 11.68
CA ALA A 66 -15.88 7.93 11.39
C ALA A 66 -14.50 8.60 11.28
N ILE A 67 -13.53 8.17 12.09
CA ILE A 67 -12.13 8.62 11.97
C ILE A 67 -11.52 8.14 10.65
N SER A 68 -11.69 6.86 10.32
CA SER A 68 -11.20 6.28 9.05
C SER A 68 -11.77 7.03 7.84
N GLN A 69 -13.07 7.34 7.84
CA GLN A 69 -13.72 8.12 6.78
C GLN A 69 -13.13 9.53 6.64
N LYS A 70 -12.93 10.25 7.75
CA LYS A 70 -12.28 11.57 7.72
C LYS A 70 -10.88 11.49 7.12
N ILE A 71 -10.09 10.48 7.48
CA ILE A 71 -8.75 10.26 6.91
C ILE A 71 -8.84 10.02 5.39
N GLN A 72 -9.81 9.22 4.93
CA GLN A 72 -10.05 8.98 3.50
C GLN A 72 -10.47 10.24 2.74
N ASP A 73 -11.21 11.15 3.37
CA ASP A 73 -11.57 12.44 2.78
C ASP A 73 -10.34 13.34 2.62
N TYR A 74 -9.43 13.34 3.61
CA TYR A 74 -8.15 14.05 3.49
C TYR A 74 -7.27 13.45 2.38
N ILE A 75 -7.14 12.11 2.32
CA ILE A 75 -6.41 11.43 1.24
C ILE A 75 -6.97 11.83 -0.13
N SER A 76 -8.30 11.85 -0.28
CA SER A 76 -8.94 12.22 -1.54
C SER A 76 -8.60 13.65 -1.99
N GLN A 77 -8.41 14.56 -1.04
CA GLN A 77 -8.02 15.94 -1.32
C GLN A 77 -6.52 16.07 -1.64
N LEU A 78 -5.66 15.33 -0.93
CA LEU A 78 -4.24 15.26 -1.28
C LEU A 78 -4.02 14.67 -2.67
N ASP A 79 -4.81 13.66 -3.06
CA ASP A 79 -4.79 13.10 -4.42
C ASP A 79 -5.08 14.18 -5.48
N LEU A 80 -5.95 15.16 -5.22
CA LEU A 80 -6.22 16.27 -6.15
C LEU A 80 -5.00 17.19 -6.31
N ILE A 81 -4.35 17.54 -5.20
CA ILE A 81 -3.14 18.40 -5.22
C ILE A 81 -2.01 17.72 -5.98
N ILE A 82 -1.83 16.40 -5.78
CA ILE A 82 -0.82 15.60 -6.47
C ILE A 82 -1.16 15.49 -7.97
N ASP A 83 -2.41 15.19 -8.30
CA ASP A 83 -2.86 15.06 -9.70
C ASP A 83 -2.69 16.38 -10.47
N GLU A 84 -3.05 17.53 -9.88
CA GLU A 84 -2.87 18.86 -10.50
C GLU A 84 -1.40 19.16 -10.81
N LYS A 85 -0.49 18.82 -9.89
CA LYS A 85 0.95 19.03 -10.09
C LYS A 85 1.52 18.13 -11.19
N ASN A 86 1.15 16.86 -11.22
CA ASN A 86 1.63 15.94 -12.25
C ASN A 86 1.27 16.44 -13.66
N ILE A 87 0.08 17.05 -13.82
CA ILE A 87 -0.34 17.67 -15.08
C ILE A 87 0.55 18.89 -15.42
N GLU A 88 0.88 19.74 -14.44
CA GLU A 88 1.78 20.89 -14.67
C GLU A 88 3.21 20.45 -15.05
N GLU A 89 3.72 19.38 -14.46
CA GLU A 89 5.04 18.81 -14.77
C GLU A 89 5.06 18.17 -16.16
N ASP A 90 4.05 17.38 -16.53
CA ASP A 90 3.90 16.79 -17.87
C ASP A 90 3.82 17.86 -18.99
N ILE A 91 3.27 19.04 -18.69
CA ILE A 91 3.23 20.18 -19.63
C ILE A 91 4.59 20.86 -19.75
N LYS A 92 5.37 20.95 -18.66
CA LYS A 92 6.70 21.57 -18.64
C LYS A 92 7.78 20.68 -19.26
N ASP A 93 7.71 19.36 -19.06
CA ASP A 93 8.68 18.39 -19.60
C ASP A 93 8.60 18.24 -21.12
N ASN A 94 7.49 18.63 -21.76
CA ASN A 94 7.41 18.75 -23.22
C ASN A 94 8.22 19.93 -23.81
N SER A 95 9.02 20.64 -23.01
CA SER A 95 9.72 21.86 -23.45
C SER A 95 11.19 21.99 -23.04
N ASN A 96 11.84 21.03 -22.38
CA ASN A 96 13.27 21.16 -22.03
C ASN A 96 14.11 19.89 -22.23
N GLU A 97 15.30 20.14 -22.77
CA GLU A 97 16.34 19.21 -23.22
C GLU A 97 17.10 18.51 -22.08
N ASP A 98 17.74 17.40 -22.47
CA ASP A 98 18.61 16.52 -21.69
C ASP A 98 19.53 17.26 -20.70
N ASN A 99 19.27 17.10 -19.40
CA ASN A 99 20.28 17.31 -18.38
C ASN A 99 21.09 16.02 -18.22
N GLU A 100 22.37 16.06 -18.60
CA GLU A 100 23.35 15.01 -18.29
C GLU A 100 23.45 14.85 -16.76
N LYS A 101 22.70 13.89 -16.20
CA LYS A 101 22.85 13.48 -14.80
C LYS A 101 24.15 12.70 -14.69
N GLU A 102 25.09 13.20 -13.87
CA GLU A 102 26.24 12.41 -13.43
C GLU A 102 25.75 11.05 -12.93
N ILE A 103 26.28 9.96 -13.51
CA ILE A 103 25.85 8.60 -13.18
C ILE A 103 26.34 8.30 -11.76
N PRO A 104 25.45 8.17 -10.75
CA PRO A 104 25.88 7.91 -9.38
C PRO A 104 26.54 6.54 -9.28
N ASN A 105 27.52 6.41 -8.40
CA ASN A 105 28.13 5.11 -8.12
C ASN A 105 27.20 4.25 -7.26
N TYR A 106 26.29 3.50 -7.89
CA TYR A 106 25.26 2.71 -7.22
C TYR A 106 25.78 1.66 -6.22
N SER A 107 27.08 1.31 -6.24
CA SER A 107 27.66 0.36 -5.27
C SER A 107 27.76 0.91 -3.85
N GLU A 108 27.85 2.24 -3.69
CA GLU A 108 27.99 2.89 -2.38
C GLU A 108 26.71 2.80 -1.53
N TYR A 109 25.58 2.54 -2.18
CA TYR A 109 24.26 2.46 -1.54
C TYR A 109 23.83 1.02 -1.25
N LEU A 110 24.69 0.03 -1.49
CA LEU A 110 24.39 -1.36 -1.15
C LEU A 110 24.30 -1.51 0.37
N VAL A 111 23.27 -2.20 0.83
CA VAL A 111 23.04 -2.48 2.25
C VAL A 111 23.18 -3.97 2.54
N ASP A 112 23.31 -4.31 3.82
CA ASP A 112 23.33 -5.70 4.25
C ASP A 112 21.97 -6.37 3.97
N SER A 113 21.97 -7.29 3.02
CA SER A 113 20.77 -8.01 2.55
C SER A 113 20.22 -9.05 3.51
N GLU A 114 20.84 -9.24 4.68
CA GLU A 114 20.35 -10.12 5.73
C GLU A 114 19.57 -9.38 6.83
N ILE A 115 19.59 -8.05 6.83
CA ILE A 115 18.81 -7.25 7.78
C ILE A 115 17.32 -7.37 7.47
N GLU A 116 16.54 -7.72 8.51
CA GLU A 116 15.08 -7.83 8.41
C GLU A 116 14.41 -6.46 8.60
N HIS A 117 13.75 -5.99 7.55
CA HIS A 117 12.88 -4.82 7.56
C HIS A 117 11.41 -5.22 7.65
N ASN A 118 10.56 -4.27 8.01
CA ASN A 118 9.12 -4.47 8.16
C ASN A 118 8.28 -3.50 7.32
N LEU A 119 6.98 -3.76 7.22
CA LEU A 119 6.02 -2.97 6.42
C LEU A 119 5.59 -1.65 7.08
N TYR A 120 6.12 -1.28 8.25
CA TYR A 120 5.86 0.03 8.87
C TYR A 120 6.90 1.07 8.47
N GLU A 121 7.99 0.65 7.83
CA GLU A 121 9.04 1.54 7.36
C GLU A 121 8.60 2.30 6.11
N ASP A 122 9.20 3.47 5.93
CA ASP A 122 9.19 4.16 4.65
C ASP A 122 10.10 3.42 3.67
N LEU A 123 9.56 3.07 2.50
CA LEU A 123 10.24 2.28 1.47
C LEU A 123 10.63 3.13 0.25
N THR A 124 10.41 4.46 0.31
CA THR A 124 10.86 5.38 -0.73
C THR A 124 12.36 5.27 -0.93
N HIS A 125 12.81 5.28 -2.20
CA HIS A 125 14.21 5.12 -2.62
C HIS A 125 14.91 3.80 -2.21
N LYS A 126 14.19 2.83 -1.63
CA LYS A 126 14.77 1.54 -1.26
C LYS A 126 14.53 0.48 -2.32
N ARG A 127 15.52 -0.39 -2.52
CA ARG A 127 15.46 -1.50 -3.47
C ARG A 127 15.42 -2.84 -2.73
N PRO A 128 14.39 -3.68 -2.92
CA PRO A 128 14.30 -4.96 -2.24
C PRO A 128 15.09 -6.05 -2.98
N CYS A 129 15.48 -7.11 -2.26
CA CYS A 129 16.08 -8.34 -2.81
C CYS A 129 15.33 -9.62 -2.40
N ALA A 130 14.66 -9.63 -1.26
CA ALA A 130 13.87 -10.78 -0.81
C ALA A 130 12.70 -10.33 0.06
N ILE A 131 11.70 -11.20 0.16
CA ILE A 131 10.64 -11.13 1.18
C ILE A 131 10.66 -12.43 1.98
N LYS A 132 10.13 -12.40 3.19
CA LYS A 132 9.88 -13.60 3.99
C LYS A 132 8.46 -13.58 4.52
N ILE A 133 7.71 -14.63 4.23
CA ILE A 133 6.31 -14.77 4.62
C ILE A 133 6.12 -16.14 5.25
N GLU A 134 5.57 -16.16 6.47
CA GLU A 134 5.39 -17.40 7.27
C GLU A 134 6.67 -18.25 7.36
N GLY A 135 7.84 -17.59 7.44
CA GLY A 135 9.16 -18.24 7.51
C GLY A 135 9.80 -18.58 6.15
N ASN A 136 9.08 -18.49 5.03
CA ASN A 136 9.60 -18.79 3.69
C ASN A 136 10.24 -17.55 3.07
N ARG A 137 11.56 -17.57 2.85
CA ARG A 137 12.28 -16.52 2.09
C ARG A 137 12.08 -16.73 0.59
N ILE A 138 11.74 -15.66 -0.11
CA ILE A 138 11.48 -15.64 -1.55
C ILE A 138 12.27 -14.49 -2.15
N ASP A 139 13.17 -14.80 -3.08
CA ASP A 139 13.96 -13.80 -3.80
C ASP A 139 13.10 -13.01 -4.78
N ILE A 140 13.34 -11.72 -4.83
CA ILE A 140 12.61 -10.75 -5.65
C ILE A 140 13.58 -9.74 -6.25
N LYS A 141 13.17 -9.12 -7.36
CA LYS A 141 14.02 -8.17 -8.10
C LYS A 141 13.66 -6.70 -7.86
N ASP A 142 12.40 -6.46 -7.52
CA ASP A 142 11.76 -5.16 -7.36
C ASP A 142 10.47 -5.27 -6.54
N TRP A 143 9.89 -4.14 -6.14
CA TRP A 143 8.63 -4.11 -5.39
C TRP A 143 7.46 -4.75 -6.14
N LYS A 144 7.43 -4.65 -7.47
CA LYS A 144 6.38 -5.29 -8.30
C LYS A 144 6.41 -6.80 -8.12
N SER A 145 7.60 -7.40 -8.12
CA SER A 145 7.79 -8.82 -7.84
C SER A 145 7.48 -9.17 -6.38
N ALA A 146 7.73 -8.29 -5.41
CA ALA A 146 7.28 -8.48 -4.03
C ALA A 146 5.76 -8.69 -3.95
N LEU A 147 4.98 -7.82 -4.61
CA LEU A 147 3.53 -7.91 -4.69
C LEU A 147 3.08 -9.22 -5.33
N LEU A 148 3.60 -9.52 -6.53
CA LEU A 148 3.19 -10.71 -7.29
C LEU A 148 3.57 -12.01 -6.58
N GLN A 149 4.77 -12.11 -5.99
CA GLN A 149 5.19 -13.31 -5.28
C GLN A 149 4.36 -13.52 -4.01
N THR A 150 4.03 -12.45 -3.29
CA THR A 150 3.13 -12.54 -2.12
C THR A 150 1.75 -13.04 -2.52
N ILE A 151 1.13 -12.44 -3.56
CA ILE A 151 -0.18 -12.88 -4.03
C ILE A 151 -0.14 -14.33 -4.53
N ASN A 152 0.90 -14.72 -5.27
CA ASN A 152 1.05 -16.10 -5.74
C ASN A 152 1.24 -17.10 -4.58
N TYR A 153 2.02 -16.74 -3.56
CA TYR A 153 2.18 -17.55 -2.35
C TYR A 153 0.84 -17.75 -1.66
N LEU A 154 0.07 -16.68 -1.47
CA LEU A 154 -1.24 -16.74 -0.81
C LEU A 154 -2.31 -17.46 -1.65
N ALA A 155 -2.29 -17.29 -2.98
CA ALA A 155 -3.19 -17.99 -3.89
C ALA A 155 -2.97 -19.51 -3.90
N LYS A 156 -1.77 -20.00 -3.54
CA LYS A 156 -1.54 -21.45 -3.34
C LYS A 156 -2.25 -21.97 -2.09
N LYS A 157 -2.44 -21.12 -1.07
CA LYS A 157 -3.11 -21.44 0.19
C LYS A 157 -4.63 -21.35 0.04
N ASP A 158 -5.12 -20.25 -0.52
CA ASP A 158 -6.54 -20.04 -0.80
C ASP A 158 -6.74 -19.17 -2.06
N PRO A 159 -6.92 -19.79 -3.24
CA PRO A 159 -7.14 -19.03 -4.47
C PRO A 159 -8.49 -18.30 -4.48
N SER A 160 -9.48 -18.78 -3.71
CA SER A 160 -10.80 -18.15 -3.63
C SER A 160 -10.75 -16.82 -2.89
N MET A 161 -9.94 -16.74 -1.83
CA MET A 161 -9.67 -15.50 -1.10
C MET A 161 -9.02 -14.45 -2.00
N VAL A 162 -7.98 -14.81 -2.78
CA VAL A 162 -7.38 -13.88 -3.76
C VAL A 162 -8.40 -13.43 -4.80
N ARG A 163 -9.22 -14.35 -5.31
CA ARG A 163 -10.24 -14.03 -6.31
C ARG A 163 -11.32 -13.08 -5.78
N SER A 164 -11.59 -13.10 -4.47
CA SER A 164 -12.54 -12.19 -3.82
C SER A 164 -12.08 -10.74 -3.77
N PHE A 165 -10.78 -10.47 -3.95
CA PHE A 165 -10.23 -9.10 -3.92
C PHE A 165 -10.80 -8.22 -5.03
N VAL A 166 -11.21 -8.82 -6.15
CA VAL A 166 -11.84 -8.10 -7.26
C VAL A 166 -13.16 -7.45 -6.83
N ASP A 167 -13.92 -8.11 -5.96
CA ASP A 167 -15.24 -7.64 -5.54
C ASP A 167 -15.19 -6.81 -4.24
N ASN A 168 -14.00 -6.60 -3.67
CA ASN A 168 -13.83 -5.86 -2.43
C ASN A 168 -13.39 -4.41 -2.72
N PRO A 169 -14.26 -3.41 -2.48
CA PRO A 169 -13.93 -2.00 -2.71
C PRO A 169 -12.71 -1.53 -1.91
N LYS A 170 -12.45 -2.10 -0.73
CA LYS A 170 -11.29 -1.74 0.11
C LYS A 170 -9.96 -2.25 -0.44
N MET A 171 -9.98 -3.20 -1.38
CA MET A 171 -8.79 -3.74 -2.05
C MET A 171 -8.40 -2.97 -3.30
N ASN A 172 -9.23 -2.03 -3.74
CA ASN A 172 -8.99 -1.20 -4.92
C ASN A 172 -8.80 0.26 -4.51
N GLY A 173 -8.14 1.04 -5.37
CA GLY A 173 -8.08 2.49 -5.20
C GLY A 173 -9.43 3.12 -5.54
N LYS A 174 -9.71 4.30 -4.98
CA LYS A 174 -10.96 5.04 -5.23
C LYS A 174 -11.16 5.38 -6.71
N LYS A 175 -10.07 5.73 -7.40
CA LYS A 175 -10.05 6.04 -8.85
C LYS A 175 -9.45 4.93 -9.72
N ARG A 176 -8.69 3.99 -9.12
CA ARG A 176 -7.92 2.96 -9.84
C ARG A 176 -8.28 1.56 -9.40
N ILE A 177 -8.61 0.71 -10.37
CA ILE A 177 -8.89 -0.71 -10.15
C ILE A 177 -7.54 -1.45 -10.11
N TYR A 178 -7.21 -2.03 -8.96
CA TYR A 178 -6.00 -2.82 -8.78
C TYR A 178 -6.21 -4.28 -9.15
N PHE A 179 -7.39 -4.83 -8.86
CA PHE A 179 -7.72 -6.24 -9.12
C PHE A 179 -8.90 -6.34 -10.09
N SER A 180 -8.77 -7.16 -11.12
CA SER A 180 -9.83 -7.40 -12.10
C SER A 180 -9.88 -8.86 -12.55
N ARG A 181 -11.05 -9.33 -12.99
CA ARG A 181 -11.18 -10.66 -13.63
C ARG A 181 -10.66 -10.68 -15.06
N VAL A 182 -10.50 -9.51 -15.67
CA VAL A 182 -10.05 -9.33 -17.05
C VAL A 182 -8.96 -8.26 -17.12
N ASN A 183 -8.12 -8.31 -18.14
CA ASN A 183 -7.13 -7.26 -18.38
C ASN A 183 -7.85 -6.00 -18.90
N LEU A 184 -8.13 -5.04 -18.01
CA LEU A 184 -8.82 -3.81 -18.39
C LEU A 184 -7.87 -2.85 -19.11
N PRO A 185 -8.32 -2.11 -20.14
CA PRO A 185 -7.49 -1.12 -20.83
C PRO A 185 -6.97 0.01 -19.91
N THR A 186 -7.68 0.28 -18.81
CA THR A 186 -7.31 1.29 -17.82
C THR A 186 -6.23 0.83 -16.85
N MET A 187 -5.91 -0.47 -16.81
CA MET A 187 -4.91 -1.00 -15.89
C MET A 187 -3.50 -0.80 -16.44
N ILE A 188 -2.63 -0.19 -15.63
CA ILE A 188 -1.25 0.08 -16.02
C ILE A 188 -0.33 -1.03 -15.55
N ALA A 189 0.48 -1.58 -16.46
CA ALA A 189 1.40 -2.69 -16.17
C ALA A 189 0.69 -3.89 -15.50
N ALA A 190 -0.47 -4.27 -16.01
CA ALA A 190 -1.25 -5.41 -15.51
C ALA A 190 -0.46 -6.73 -15.62
N ARG A 191 -0.65 -7.59 -14.62
CA ARG A 191 -0.03 -8.92 -14.53
C ARG A 191 -1.07 -9.95 -14.11
N GLU A 192 -1.06 -11.09 -14.79
CA GLU A 192 -1.99 -12.19 -14.52
C GLU A 192 -1.52 -13.02 -13.32
N ILE A 193 -2.43 -13.32 -12.40
CA ILE A 193 -2.27 -14.30 -11.33
C ILE A 193 -3.03 -15.57 -11.76
N LYS A 194 -2.32 -16.47 -12.45
CA LYS A 194 -2.91 -17.66 -13.08
C LYS A 194 -3.63 -18.58 -12.09
N SER A 195 -3.14 -18.69 -10.85
CA SER A 195 -3.74 -19.53 -9.82
C SER A 195 -5.13 -19.07 -9.36
N ALA A 196 -5.47 -17.79 -9.59
CA ALA A 196 -6.76 -17.20 -9.20
C ALA A 196 -7.57 -16.66 -10.39
N ASN A 197 -7.05 -16.73 -11.62
CA ASN A 197 -7.63 -16.18 -12.85
C ASN A 197 -8.04 -14.70 -12.70
N ILE A 198 -7.11 -13.88 -12.21
CA ILE A 198 -7.28 -12.43 -12.08
C ILE A 198 -6.07 -11.67 -12.62
N TYR A 199 -6.24 -10.38 -12.84
CA TYR A 199 -5.20 -9.43 -13.19
C TYR A 199 -4.96 -8.45 -12.03
N VAL A 200 -3.70 -8.06 -11.86
CA VAL A 200 -3.22 -7.14 -10.82
C VAL A 200 -2.45 -5.99 -11.48
N GLU A 201 -2.82 -4.75 -11.17
CA GLU A 201 -2.04 -3.55 -11.54
C GLU A 201 -0.78 -3.48 -10.68
N THR A 202 0.38 -3.29 -11.32
CA THR A 202 1.68 -3.25 -10.62
C THR A 202 2.38 -1.90 -10.72
N ASN A 203 1.74 -0.90 -11.34
CA ASN A 203 2.28 0.45 -11.44
C ASN A 203 1.94 1.29 -10.21
N LEU A 204 2.61 0.96 -9.10
CA LEU A 204 2.45 1.60 -7.80
C LEU A 204 3.84 1.99 -7.26
N SER A 205 3.89 3.02 -6.42
CA SER A 205 5.09 3.38 -5.64
C SER A 205 5.49 2.24 -4.70
N ALA A 206 6.72 2.26 -4.17
CA ALA A 206 7.17 1.28 -3.18
C ALA A 206 6.23 1.21 -1.97
N ASN A 207 5.84 2.37 -1.46
CA ASN A 207 4.90 2.54 -0.37
C ASN A 207 3.44 2.22 -0.74
N GLY A 208 3.03 2.49 -1.98
CA GLY A 208 1.73 2.03 -2.49
C GLY A 208 1.64 0.51 -2.53
N ILE A 209 2.71 -0.17 -2.97
CA ILE A 209 2.83 -1.62 -2.91
C ILE A 209 2.81 -2.13 -1.46
N ARG A 210 3.57 -1.49 -0.55
CA ARG A 210 3.54 -1.79 0.88
C ARG A 210 2.14 -1.71 1.46
N ASN A 211 1.40 -0.63 1.21
CA ASN A 211 0.04 -0.45 1.70
C ASN A 211 -0.90 -1.53 1.15
N LEU A 212 -0.75 -1.89 -0.13
CA LEU A 212 -1.52 -2.98 -0.74
C LEU A 212 -1.17 -4.35 -0.12
N LEU A 213 0.11 -4.62 0.13
CA LEU A 213 0.57 -5.82 0.85
C LEU A 213 -0.05 -5.90 2.24
N VAL A 214 -0.08 -4.80 2.99
CA VAL A 214 -0.73 -4.72 4.31
C VAL A 214 -2.21 -5.10 4.21
N LYS A 215 -2.95 -4.55 3.23
CA LYS A 215 -4.37 -4.89 2.99
C LYS A 215 -4.54 -6.39 2.71
N ILE A 216 -3.69 -6.96 1.86
CA ILE A 216 -3.72 -8.39 1.50
C ILE A 216 -3.42 -9.27 2.71
N LEU A 217 -2.33 -9.01 3.45
CA LEU A 217 -1.91 -9.82 4.61
C LEU A 217 -2.96 -9.82 5.71
N ASN A 218 -3.59 -8.66 5.97
CA ASN A 218 -4.70 -8.55 6.91
C ASN A 218 -5.87 -9.46 6.56
N LYS A 219 -6.21 -9.63 5.26
CA LYS A 219 -7.29 -10.54 4.84
C LYS A 219 -6.97 -12.02 5.03
N TYR A 220 -5.70 -12.37 5.09
CA TYR A 220 -5.24 -13.71 5.47
C TYR A 220 -4.96 -13.87 6.97
N ASN A 221 -5.24 -12.82 7.76
CA ASN A 221 -4.93 -12.73 9.18
C ASN A 221 -3.45 -13.02 9.49
N ILE A 222 -2.55 -12.69 8.55
CA ILE A 222 -1.10 -12.80 8.74
C ILE A 222 -0.63 -11.55 9.47
N LYS A 223 0.12 -11.73 10.56
CA LYS A 223 0.68 -10.60 11.29
C LYS A 223 1.73 -9.90 10.43
N LEU A 224 1.67 -8.58 10.40
CA LEU A 224 2.65 -7.78 9.64
C LEU A 224 4.08 -7.97 10.17
N SER A 225 4.24 -8.32 11.46
CA SER A 225 5.52 -8.67 12.06
C SER A 225 6.17 -9.91 11.43
N ASP A 226 5.36 -10.81 10.87
CA ASP A 226 5.79 -12.10 10.32
C ASP A 226 6.11 -12.00 8.83
N TYR A 227 5.84 -10.83 8.24
CA TYR A 227 6.25 -10.47 6.89
C TYR A 227 7.51 -9.60 6.96
N LYS A 228 8.63 -10.10 6.43
CA LYS A 228 9.90 -9.37 6.39
C LYS A 228 10.27 -8.98 4.98
N ILE A 229 10.98 -7.87 4.87
CA ILE A 229 11.59 -7.37 3.66
C ILE A 229 13.10 -7.39 3.87
N TYR A 230 13.83 -7.75 2.82
CA TYR A 230 15.29 -7.61 2.76
C TYR A 230 15.63 -6.65 1.63
N LEU A 231 16.57 -5.75 1.91
CA LEU A 231 16.97 -4.70 0.98
C LEU A 231 18.29 -5.05 0.31
N LYS A 232 18.40 -4.69 -0.96
CA LYS A 232 19.66 -4.70 -1.72
C LYS A 232 20.41 -3.39 -1.56
N ALA A 233 19.67 -2.29 -1.59
CA ALA A 233 20.22 -0.95 -1.57
C ALA A 233 19.22 0.04 -0.97
N ASP A 234 19.76 1.11 -0.41
CA ASP A 234 19.02 2.26 0.09
C ASP A 234 19.60 3.53 -0.53
N TYR A 235 18.81 4.18 -1.39
CA TYR A 235 19.23 5.39 -2.11
C TYR A 235 18.72 6.67 -1.45
N SER A 236 18.20 6.63 -0.21
CA SER A 236 17.64 7.82 0.45
C SER A 236 18.62 9.00 0.46
N ASP A 237 19.92 8.76 0.68
CA ASP A 237 20.94 9.82 0.72
C ASP A 237 21.19 10.51 -0.65
N LEU A 238 20.84 9.86 -1.76
CA LEU A 238 20.95 10.46 -3.10
C LEU A 238 19.84 11.49 -3.38
N HIS A 239 18.77 11.45 -2.59
CA HIS A 239 17.55 12.21 -2.81
C HIS A 239 17.24 13.20 -1.67
N GLN A 240 18.22 13.51 -0.82
CA GLN A 240 18.16 14.57 0.19
C GLN A 240 18.33 15.97 -0.40
#